data_AF-X1J0K8-F1
#
_entry.id   AF-X1J0K8-F1
#
_cell.length_a   1.000
_cell.length_b   1.000
_cell.length_c   1.000
_cell.angle_alpha   90.00
_cell.angle_beta   90.00
_cell.angle_gamma   90.00
#
_symmetry.space_group_name_H-M   'P 1'
#
loop_
_entity.id
_entity.type
_entity.pdbx_description
1 polymer ?
#
loop_
_entity_poly.entity_id
_entity_poly.type
_entity_poly.pdbx_seq_one_letter_code
_entity_poly.pdbx_strand_id
1 'polypeptide(L)' 'MLQEGHKDRNFARHGAYHPILSNGYKPENIIIGGASAGGNMTLATLIKIKEEGITMPRGAIVLSPGIDYTTNSKTIL' A
#
# COMPACT_ATOMS: atom_id res chain seq x y z
N MET A 1 -7.07 5.68 -36.30
CA MET A 1 -7.91 5.68 -35.08
C MET A 1 -6.97 5.54 -33.89
N LEU A 2 -6.81 6.62 -33.14
CA LEU A 2 -5.97 6.69 -31.95
C LEU A 2 -6.76 6.11 -30.77
N GLN A 3 -6.25 5.06 -30.13
CA GLN A 3 -6.60 4.72 -28.74
C GLN A 3 -5.44 5.19 -27.87
N GLU A 4 -5.62 6.37 -27.27
CA GLU A 4 -4.71 6.92 -26.26
C GLU A 4 -5.10 6.45 -24.84
N GLY A 5 -4.10 6.20 -24.00
CA GLY A 5 -4.20 5.94 -22.55
C GLY A 5 -4.09 4.45 -22.22
N HIS A 6 -3.14 3.95 -21.44
CA HIS A 6 -2.24 4.50 -20.44
C HIS A 6 -0.85 3.88 -20.66
N LYS A 7 0.18 4.71 -20.79
CA LYS A 7 1.57 4.21 -20.78
C LYS A 7 1.91 3.83 -19.34
N ASP A 8 1.95 2.53 -19.08
CA ASP A 8 2.47 1.88 -17.88
C ASP A 8 3.96 2.22 -17.69
N ARG A 9 4.23 3.42 -17.20
CA ARG A 9 5.55 3.80 -16.73
C ARG A 9 5.73 3.14 -15.36
N ASN A 10 6.78 2.33 -15.21
CA ASN A 10 7.30 1.70 -13.96
C ASN A 10 6.97 0.21 -13.75
N PHE A 11 7.41 -0.66 -14.66
CA PHE A 11 7.19 -2.11 -14.66
C PHE A 11 7.95 -2.93 -13.58
N ALA A 12 8.51 -2.28 -12.54
CA ALA A 12 9.19 -2.99 -11.45
C ALA A 12 9.04 -2.24 -10.11
N ARG A 13 7.85 -2.33 -9.51
CA ARG A 13 7.53 -1.72 -8.21
C ARG A 13 7.40 -2.82 -7.17
N HIS A 14 8.52 -3.05 -6.47
CA HIS A 14 8.75 -4.16 -5.56
C HIS A 14 7.85 -4.02 -4.32
N GLY A 15 6.80 -4.83 -4.25
CA GLY A 15 5.84 -4.91 -3.14
C GLY A 15 4.65 -5.78 -3.54
N ALA A 16 4.03 -6.49 -2.59
CA ALA A 16 2.99 -7.49 -2.89
C ALA A 16 1.76 -6.92 -3.62
N TYR A 17 1.52 -5.61 -3.55
CA TYR A 17 0.36 -4.96 -4.16
C TYR A 17 0.40 -4.93 -5.70
N HIS A 18 1.56 -4.69 -6.31
CA HIS A 18 1.66 -4.59 -7.76
C HIS A 18 1.35 -5.92 -8.47
N PRO A 19 1.93 -7.07 -8.07
CA PRO A 19 1.54 -8.37 -8.61
C PRO A 19 0.05 -8.69 -8.43
N ILE A 20 -0.57 -8.26 -7.33
CA ILE A 20 -2.03 -8.43 -7.12
C ILE A 20 -2.80 -7.67 -8.21
N LEU A 21 -2.45 -6.41 -8.50
CA LEU A 21 -3.09 -5.66 -9.57
C LEU A 21 -2.83 -6.27 -10.95
N SER A 22 -1.59 -6.71 -11.22
CA SER A 22 -1.22 -7.36 -12.49
C SER A 22 -1.99 -8.66 -12.74
N ASN A 23 -2.44 -9.35 -11.69
CA ASN A 23 -3.29 -10.52 -11.78
C ASN A 23 -4.79 -10.18 -12.03
N GLY A 24 -5.13 -8.91 -12.23
CA GLY A 24 -6.48 -8.46 -12.59
C GLY A 24 -7.42 -8.21 -11.40
N TYR A 25 -6.92 -8.25 -10.17
CA TYR A 25 -7.71 -7.89 -9.00
C TYR A 25 -7.97 -6.39 -8.98
N LYS A 26 -9.24 -6.01 -8.93
CA LYS A 26 -9.65 -4.60 -8.90
C LYS A 26 -9.31 -3.97 -7.54
N PRO A 27 -8.71 -2.75 -7.49
CA PRO A 27 -8.34 -2.07 -6.24
C PRO A 27 -9.49 -1.96 -5.23
N GLU A 28 -10.72 -1.73 -5.70
CA GLU A 28 -11.91 -1.63 -4.86
C GLU A 28 -12.32 -2.95 -4.17
N ASN A 29 -11.70 -4.07 -4.54
CA ASN A 29 -11.91 -5.38 -3.92
C ASN A 29 -10.72 -5.79 -3.02
N ILE A 30 -9.78 -4.90 -2.76
CA ILE A 30 -8.57 -5.19 -1.98
C ILE A 30 -8.62 -4.44 -0.65
N ILE A 31 -8.33 -5.16 0.44
CA ILE A 31 -7.98 -4.61 1.75
C ILE A 31 -6.58 -5.09 2.10
N ILE A 32 -5.70 -4.18 2.53
CA ILE A 32 -4.37 -4.54 3.05
C ILE A 32 -4.43 -4.49 4.57
N GLY A 33 -3.91 -5.51 5.26
CA GLY A 33 -3.94 -5.51 6.72
C GLY A 33 -2.74 -6.15 7.38
N GLY A 34 -2.48 -5.72 8.60
CA GLY A 34 -1.38 -6.22 9.42
C GLY A 34 -1.46 -5.77 10.88
N ALA A 35 -0.75 -6.48 11.74
CA ALA A 35 -0.66 -6.21 13.17
C ALA A 35 0.79 -5.94 13.61
N SER A 36 1.01 -5.12 14.64
CA SER A 36 2.35 -4.80 15.17
C SER A 36 3.32 -4.33 14.06
N ALA A 37 4.43 -5.02 13.82
CA ALA A 37 5.34 -4.74 12.71
C ALA A 37 4.63 -4.82 11.33
N GLY A 38 3.68 -5.75 11.16
CA GLY A 38 2.87 -5.83 9.95
C GLY A 38 1.91 -4.65 9.77
N GLY A 39 1.51 -4.00 10.86
CA GLY A 39 0.73 -2.76 10.83
C GLY A 39 1.57 -1.59 10.29
N ASN A 40 2.84 -1.50 10.70
CA ASN A 40 3.80 -0.56 10.12
C ASN A 40 3.98 -0.81 8.61
N MET A 41 4.20 -2.07 8.21
CA MET A 41 4.35 -2.43 6.79
C MET A 41 3.11 -2.11 5.96
N THR A 42 1.92 -2.29 6.53
CA THR A 42 0.65 -1.91 5.88
C THR A 42 0.64 -0.40 5.59
N LEU A 43 0.96 0.43 6.58
CA LEU A 43 1.03 1.88 6.40
C LEU A 43 2.12 2.31 5.41
N ALA A 44 3.32 1.73 5.52
CA ALA A 44 4.43 1.99 4.60
C ALA A 44 4.06 1.64 3.14
N THR A 45 3.33 0.54 2.94
CA THR A 45 2.82 0.14 1.63
C THR A 45 1.84 1.17 1.07
N LEU A 46 0.89 1.66 1.88
CA LEU A 46 -0.07 2.68 1.44
C LEU A 46 0.61 4.01 1.08
N ILE A 47 1.61 4.43 1.86
CA ILE A 47 2.41 5.62 1.56
C ILE A 47 3.11 5.44 0.21
N LYS A 48 3.75 4.27 -0.01
CA LYS A 48 4.44 3.98 -1.25
C LYS A 48 3.50 3.96 -2.46
N ILE A 49 2.32 3.34 -2.33
CA ILE A 49 1.26 3.35 -3.36
C ILE A 49 0.87 4.79 -3.73
N LYS A 50 0.69 5.65 -2.72
CA LYS A 50 0.33 7.06 -2.91
C LYS A 50 1.44 7.85 -3.61
N GLU A 51 2.69 7.70 -3.18
CA GLU A 51 3.86 8.35 -3.80
C GLU A 51 4.04 7.93 -5.26
N GLU A 52 3.72 6.68 -5.57
CA GLU A 52 3.87 6.10 -6.90
C GLU A 52 2.72 6.43 -7.85
N GLY A 53 1.66 7.08 -7.35
CA GLY A 53 0.46 7.42 -8.11
C GLY A 53 -0.37 6.19 -8.52
N ILE A 54 -0.24 5.09 -7.80
CA ILE A 54 -1.03 3.86 -8.05
C ILE A 54 -2.40 4.01 -7.39
N THR A 55 -3.45 3.44 -7.99
CA THR A 55 -4.79 3.40 -7.38
C THR A 55 -4.75 2.73 -6.01
N MET A 56 -5.32 3.40 -5.02
CA MET A 56 -5.38 2.91 -3.64
C MET A 56 -6.28 1.66 -3.51
N PRO A 57 -5.98 0.74 -2.58
CA PRO A 57 -6.92 -0.31 -2.20
C PRO A 57 -8.17 0.31 -1.55
N ARG A 58 -9.25 -0.46 -1.43
CA ARG A 58 -10.50 0.01 -0.79
C ARG A 58 -10.31 0.49 0.64
N GLY A 59 -9.31 -0.05 1.34
CA GLY A 59 -9.01 0.32 2.70
C GLY A 59 -7.90 -0.51 3.29
N ALA A 60 -7.66 -0.30 4.58
CA ALA A 60 -6.68 -1.05 5.33
C ALA A 60 -7.14 -1.33 6.76
N ILE A 61 -6.65 -2.43 7.33
CA ILE A 61 -6.85 -2.81 8.73
C ILE A 61 -5.49 -2.82 9.42
N VAL A 62 -5.33 -1.96 10.42
CA VAL A 62 -4.05 -1.75 11.10
C VAL A 62 -4.25 -1.99 12.58
N LEU A 63 -3.64 -3.04 13.12
CA LEU A 63 -3.82 -3.46 14.51
C LEU A 63 -2.55 -3.20 15.32
N SER A 64 -2.63 -2.33 16.33
CA SER A 64 -1.51 -2.00 17.25
C SER A 64 -0.17 -1.81 16.53
N PRO A 65 -0.06 -0.90 15.55
CA PRO A 65 1.11 -0.83 14.67
C PRO A 65 2.33 -0.28 15.39
N GLY A 66 3.51 -0.85 15.13
CA GLY A 66 4.78 -0.28 15.61
C GLY A 66 5.20 0.91 14.73
N ILE A 67 4.75 2.13 15.05
CA ILE A 67 4.95 3.32 14.19
C ILE A 67 6.02 4.30 14.68
N ASP A 68 6.39 4.28 15.96
CA ASP A 68 7.44 5.11 16.53
C ASP A 68 8.55 4.26 17.15
N TYR A 69 9.73 4.25 16.51
CA TYR A 69 10.93 3.58 17.01
C TYR A 69 11.87 4.52 17.77
N THR A 70 11.54 5.81 17.86
CA THR A 70 12.35 6.80 18.58
C THR A 70 12.11 6.75 20.09
N THR A 71 11.07 6.05 20.54
CA THR A 71 10.64 5.92 21.95
C THR A 71 10.29 7.26 22.62
N ASN A 72 9.99 8.29 21.82
CA ASN A 72 9.64 9.62 22.32
C ASN A 72 8.12 9.87 22.38
N SER A 73 7.32 8.93 21.88
CA SER A 73 5.87 8.98 21.99
C SER A 73 5.41 9.06 23.46
N LYS A 74 4.40 9.91 23.71
CA LYS A 74 3.68 9.96 25.00
C LYS A 74 2.82 8.72 25.26
N THR A 75 2.69 7.86 24.26
CA THR A 75 1.91 6.63 24.28
C THR A 75 2.80 5.48 23.85
N ILE A 76 2.62 4.31 24.44
CA ILE A 76 3.28 3.05 24.03
C ILE A 76 2.67 2.45 22.73
N LEU A 77 1.86 3.24 22.01
CA LEU A 77 1.29 3.00 20.69
C LEU A 77 1.69 4.16 19.77
#